data_AF-A0A256YBR8-F1
#
_entry.id   AF-A0A256YBR8-F1
#
_cell.length_a   1.000
_cell.length_b   1.000
_cell.length_c   1.000
_cell.angle_alpha   90.00
_cell.angle_beta   90.00
_cell.angle_gamma   90.00
#
_symmetry.space_group_name_H-M   'P 1'
#
loop_
_entity.id
_entity.type
_entity.pdbx_description
1 polymer ?
#
loop_
_entity_poly.entity_id
_entity_poly.type
_entity_poly.pdbx_seq_one_letter_code
_entity_poly.pdbx_strand_id
1 'polypeptide(L)'
;LKPSEYYPEPPREPPLSSEYIHEEEVLNILRNVKPRYTYVRFTDSTPSYRVDFGGFTSNYLDILNYLYGSRTHDGIPYIIMKVDEETKITKKLLRELYEDVLHTYIFNYMGHDLSKLIPLLPEYGGV
;
A
#
# COMPACT_ATOMS: atom_id res chain seq x y z
N LEU A 1 -8.25 -1.25 20.38
CA LEU A 1 -9.48 -0.46 20.12
C LEU A 1 -10.39 -0.62 21.32
N LYS A 2 -10.95 0.48 21.82
CA LYS A 2 -11.93 0.43 22.90
C LYS A 2 -13.26 -0.14 22.37
N PRO A 3 -14.10 -0.73 23.22
CA PRO A 3 -15.51 -0.95 22.89
C PRO A 3 -16.11 0.35 22.32
N SER A 4 -16.86 0.24 21.21
CA SER A 4 -17.38 1.40 20.45
C SER A 4 -16.37 2.17 19.59
N GLU A 5 -15.21 1.62 19.22
CA GLU A 5 -14.30 2.21 18.21
C GLU A 5 -14.20 1.38 16.93
N TYR A 6 -15.03 0.35 16.80
CA TYR A 6 -15.03 -0.59 15.68
C TYR A 6 -16.46 -0.99 15.32
N TYR A 7 -16.67 -1.55 14.13
CA TYR A 7 -17.95 -2.09 13.68
C TYR A 7 -18.61 -2.93 14.79
N PRO A 8 -19.88 -2.72 15.15
CA PRO A 8 -20.97 -2.14 14.35
C PRO A 8 -21.09 -0.60 14.35
N GLU A 9 -20.16 0.11 14.99
CA GLU A 9 -20.19 1.58 14.98
C GLU A 9 -20.09 2.16 13.55
N PRO A 10 -20.88 3.21 13.23
CA PRO A 10 -20.86 3.81 11.91
C PRO A 10 -19.51 4.49 11.62
N PRO A 11 -19.13 4.62 10.33
CA PRO A 11 -17.90 5.29 9.94
C PRO A 11 -17.83 6.73 10.45
N ARG A 12 -16.65 7.11 10.96
CA ARG A 12 -16.36 8.42 11.58
C ARG A 12 -15.51 9.26 10.66
N GLU A 13 -15.57 10.58 10.81
CA GLU A 13 -14.67 11.49 10.11
C GLU A 13 -13.28 11.45 10.75
N PRO A 14 -12.19 11.44 9.95
CA PRO A 14 -10.84 11.54 10.48
C PRO A 14 -10.60 12.92 11.10
N PRO A 15 -9.71 13.03 12.10
CA PRO A 15 -9.32 14.32 12.66
C PRO A 15 -8.55 15.13 11.61
N LEU A 16 -9.26 15.98 10.88
CA LEU A 16 -8.68 16.89 9.88
C LEU A 16 -8.18 18.16 10.59
N SER A 17 -6.95 18.15 11.09
CA SER A 17 -6.30 19.33 11.66
C SER A 17 -4.96 19.61 11.00
N SER A 18 -4.52 20.86 11.04
CA SER A 18 -3.19 21.30 10.61
C SER A 18 -2.06 20.70 11.46
N GLU A 19 -2.39 20.14 12.62
CA GLU A 19 -1.46 19.41 13.49
C GLU A 19 -1.07 18.06 12.88
N TYR A 20 -1.98 17.42 12.14
CA TYR A 20 -1.74 16.11 11.50
C TYR A 20 -1.46 16.21 10.00
N ILE A 21 -1.98 17.25 9.34
CA ILE A 21 -1.84 17.47 7.90
C ILE A 21 -1.23 18.84 7.70
N HIS A 22 0.07 18.88 7.42
CA HIS A 22 0.82 20.13 7.29
C HIS A 22 0.63 20.82 5.94
N GLU A 23 0.15 20.09 4.93
CA GLU A 23 -0.10 20.62 3.60
C GLU A 23 -1.53 21.14 3.47
N GLU A 24 -1.68 22.47 3.36
CA GLU A 24 -2.99 23.14 3.23
C GLU A 24 -3.78 22.67 2.00
N GLU A 25 -3.11 22.36 0.89
CA GLU A 25 -3.76 21.82 -0.30
C GLU A 25 -4.43 20.47 -0.01
N VAL A 26 -3.71 19.55 0.64
CA VAL A 26 -4.22 18.25 1.06
C VAL A 26 -5.35 18.42 2.06
N LEU A 27 -5.21 19.32 3.03
CA LEU A 27 -6.26 19.61 4.00
C LEU A 27 -7.55 20.11 3.34
N ASN A 28 -7.44 20.98 2.33
CA ASN A 28 -8.58 21.48 1.57
C ASN A 28 -9.24 20.38 0.73
N ILE A 29 -8.45 19.49 0.11
CA ILE A 29 -8.98 18.30 -0.59
C ILE A 29 -9.76 17.43 0.39
N LEU A 30 -9.21 17.12 1.56
CA LEU A 30 -9.86 16.26 2.55
C LEU A 30 -11.14 16.87 3.12
N ARG A 31 -11.16 18.20 3.35
CA ARG A 31 -12.37 18.93 3.76
C ARG A 31 -13.48 18.85 2.71
N ASN A 32 -13.13 18.85 1.42
CA ASN A 32 -14.08 18.72 0.32
C ASN A 32 -14.56 17.28 0.13
N VAL A 33 -13.64 16.31 0.21
CA VAL A 33 -13.92 14.88 0.03
C VAL A 33 -14.69 14.30 1.21
N LYS A 34 -14.55 14.87 2.42
CA LYS A 34 -15.21 14.39 3.66
C LYS A 34 -15.09 12.87 3.83
N PRO A 35 -13.86 12.32 3.85
CA PRO A 35 -13.68 10.89 4.00
C PRO A 35 -14.21 10.42 5.35
N ARG A 36 -14.60 9.16 5.42
CA ARG A 36 -14.99 8.50 6.66
C ARG A 36 -14.21 7.21 6.82
N TYR A 37 -14.11 6.69 8.02
CA TYR A 37 -13.43 5.43 8.25
C TYR A 37 -14.07 4.63 9.38
N THR A 38 -13.88 3.32 9.36
CA THR A 38 -14.24 2.44 10.47
C THR A 38 -13.18 1.36 10.65
N TYR A 39 -13.08 0.81 11.84
CA TYR A 39 -12.28 -0.37 12.09
C TYR A 39 -13.15 -1.61 12.03
N VAL A 40 -12.68 -2.61 11.31
CA VAL A 40 -13.39 -3.89 11.15
C VAL A 40 -12.51 -5.05 11.58
N ARG A 41 -13.17 -6.10 12.06
CA ARG A 41 -12.55 -7.39 12.35
C ARG A 41 -13.54 -8.47 11.92
N PHE A 42 -13.20 -9.23 10.90
CA PHE A 42 -14.09 -10.25 10.34
C PHE A 42 -13.92 -11.63 10.97
N THR A 43 -12.80 -11.86 11.66
CA THR A 43 -12.50 -13.10 12.38
C THR A 43 -11.80 -12.80 13.69
N ASP A 44 -11.92 -13.71 14.65
CA ASP A 44 -11.27 -13.51 15.95
C ASP A 44 -9.74 -13.66 15.89
N SER A 45 -9.23 -14.41 14.93
CA SER A 45 -7.80 -14.67 14.76
C SER A 45 -7.00 -13.48 14.22
N THR A 46 -7.67 -12.48 13.64
CA THR A 46 -7.01 -11.44 12.84
C THR A 46 -7.13 -10.08 13.51
N PRO A 47 -6.06 -9.27 13.51
CA PRO A 47 -6.12 -7.91 14.03
C PRO A 47 -7.17 -7.11 13.27
N SER A 48 -7.79 -6.17 13.97
CA SER A 48 -8.68 -5.19 13.34
C SER A 48 -7.91 -4.34 12.34
N TYR A 49 -8.51 -4.07 11.18
CA TYR A 49 -7.96 -3.17 10.17
C TYR A 49 -8.92 -2.03 9.86
N ARG A 50 -8.37 -0.94 9.34
CA ARG A 50 -9.11 0.27 9.01
C ARG A 50 -9.64 0.18 7.57
N VAL A 51 -10.89 0.55 7.39
CA VAL A 51 -11.51 0.75 6.07
C VAL A 51 -11.86 2.23 5.96
N ASP A 52 -11.29 2.90 4.97
CA ASP A 52 -11.56 4.28 4.62
C ASP A 52 -12.52 4.35 3.44
N PHE A 53 -13.45 5.29 3.52
CA PHE A 53 -14.52 5.56 2.56
C PHE A 53 -14.36 6.99 2.04
N GLY A 54 -14.42 7.17 0.72
CA GLY A 54 -14.54 8.51 0.12
C GLY A 54 -15.93 9.10 0.34
N GLY A 55 -16.08 10.42 0.19
CA GLY A 55 -17.35 11.14 0.46
C GLY A 55 -18.57 10.72 -0.35
N PHE A 56 -18.41 9.86 -1.36
CA PHE A 56 -19.48 9.44 -2.27
C PHE A 56 -20.03 8.04 -2.00
N THR A 57 -19.56 7.32 -0.96
CA THR A 57 -20.09 5.98 -0.66
C THR A 57 -21.50 6.10 -0.08
N SER A 58 -22.51 5.97 -0.94
CA SER A 58 -23.93 6.10 -0.61
C SER A 58 -24.39 5.05 0.42
N ASN A 59 -23.71 3.90 0.47
CA ASN A 59 -23.96 2.86 1.46
C ASN A 59 -22.67 2.12 1.83
N TYR A 60 -22.04 2.50 2.95
CA TYR A 60 -20.84 1.83 3.44
C TYR A 60 -21.08 0.36 3.81
N LEU A 61 -22.33 -0.03 4.13
CA LEU A 61 -22.67 -1.41 4.46
C LEU A 61 -22.48 -2.35 3.26
N ASP A 62 -22.76 -1.90 2.04
CA ASP A 62 -22.58 -2.73 0.84
C ASP A 62 -21.10 -3.06 0.62
N ILE A 63 -20.23 -2.07 0.88
CA ILE A 63 -18.77 -2.26 0.84
C ILE A 63 -18.34 -3.23 1.94
N LEU A 64 -18.80 -3.04 3.17
CA LEU A 64 -18.46 -3.94 4.28
C LEU A 64 -18.96 -5.37 4.04
N ASN A 65 -20.18 -5.53 3.50
CA ASN A 65 -20.75 -6.81 3.13
C ASN A 65 -19.94 -7.50 2.02
N TYR A 66 -19.50 -6.74 1.02
CA TYR A 66 -18.62 -7.24 -0.03
C TYR A 66 -17.26 -7.70 0.52
N LEU A 67 -16.61 -6.88 1.36
CA LEU A 67 -15.34 -7.21 1.99
C LEU A 67 -15.49 -8.43 2.90
N TYR A 68 -16.59 -8.52 3.65
CA TYR A 68 -16.89 -9.69 4.48
C TYR A 68 -17.15 -10.92 3.61
N GLY A 69 -17.96 -10.82 2.55
CA GLY A 69 -18.30 -11.94 1.67
C GLY A 69 -17.12 -12.49 0.87
N SER A 70 -16.12 -11.65 0.59
CA SER A 70 -14.90 -12.02 -0.14
C SER A 70 -13.74 -12.42 0.77
N ARG A 71 -13.92 -12.49 2.09
CA ARG A 71 -12.84 -12.80 3.04
C ARG A 71 -12.31 -14.23 2.91
N THR A 72 -11.03 -14.40 3.21
CA THR A 72 -10.39 -15.69 3.43
C THR A 72 -10.80 -16.26 4.79
N HIS A 73 -10.39 -17.50 5.06
CA HIS A 73 -10.50 -18.11 6.39
C HIS A 73 -9.88 -17.23 7.49
N ASP A 74 -8.83 -16.47 7.15
CA ASP A 74 -8.14 -15.58 8.07
C ASP A 74 -8.79 -14.18 8.14
N GLY A 75 -9.99 -13.98 7.60
CA GLY A 75 -10.74 -12.73 7.75
C GLY A 75 -10.19 -11.54 6.95
N ILE A 76 -9.23 -11.77 6.05
CA ILE A 76 -8.70 -10.77 5.11
C ILE A 76 -9.46 -10.91 3.78
N PRO A 77 -9.97 -9.84 3.16
CA PRO A 77 -10.58 -9.92 1.83
C PRO A 77 -9.61 -10.56 0.82
N TYR A 78 -10.06 -11.62 0.13
CA TYR A 78 -9.23 -12.42 -0.77
C TYR A 78 -8.52 -11.58 -1.82
N ILE A 79 -9.22 -10.58 -2.38
CA ILE A 79 -8.68 -9.70 -3.42
C ILE A 79 -7.51 -8.88 -2.89
N ILE A 80 -7.59 -8.39 -1.65
CA ILE A 80 -6.51 -7.63 -1.00
C ILE A 80 -5.31 -8.54 -0.78
N MET A 81 -5.53 -9.74 -0.24
CA MET A 81 -4.46 -10.72 -0.02
C MET A 81 -3.79 -11.12 -1.34
N LYS A 82 -4.57 -11.32 -2.41
CA LYS A 82 -4.06 -11.71 -3.72
C LYS A 82 -3.19 -10.64 -4.35
N VAL A 83 -3.61 -9.38 -4.29
CA VAL A 83 -2.81 -8.26 -4.79
C VAL A 83 -1.51 -8.13 -4.00
N ASP A 84 -1.53 -8.28 -2.67
CA ASP A 84 -0.31 -8.27 -1.85
C ASP A 84 0.66 -9.38 -2.30
N GLU A 85 0.19 -10.61 -2.46
CA GLU A 85 1.03 -11.74 -2.86
C GLU A 85 1.57 -11.59 -4.30
N GLU A 86 0.78 -11.11 -5.24
CA GLU A 86 1.19 -10.98 -6.65
C GLU A 86 2.12 -9.79 -6.90
N THR A 87 2.06 -8.75 -6.07
CA THR A 87 2.92 -7.55 -6.19
C THR A 87 4.16 -7.60 -5.30
N LYS A 88 4.29 -8.63 -4.46
CA LYS A 88 5.44 -8.82 -3.57
C LYS A 88 6.72 -9.04 -4.37
N ILE A 89 7.60 -8.04 -4.38
CA ILE A 89 8.91 -8.15 -5.02
C ILE A 89 9.80 -9.05 -4.16
N THR A 90 10.13 -10.21 -4.69
CA THR A 90 11.04 -11.15 -4.02
C THR A 90 12.50 -10.73 -4.20
N LYS A 91 13.37 -11.12 -3.26
CA LYS A 91 14.83 -10.92 -3.39
C LYS A 91 15.38 -11.55 -4.66
N LYS A 92 14.80 -12.66 -5.10
CA LYS A 92 15.16 -13.35 -6.34
C LYS A 92 14.87 -12.46 -7.55
N LEU A 93 13.66 -11.92 -7.64
CA LEU A 93 13.28 -11.01 -8.72
C LEU A 93 14.17 -9.76 -8.75
N LEU A 94 14.47 -9.18 -7.58
CA LEU A 94 15.34 -8.01 -7.50
C LEU A 94 16.77 -8.31 -7.98
N ARG A 95 17.29 -9.50 -7.67
CA ARG A 95 18.59 -9.96 -8.20
C ARG A 95 18.54 -10.16 -9.71
N GLU A 96 17.50 -10.81 -10.23
CA GLU A 96 17.35 -11.04 -11.68
C GLU A 96 17.26 -9.70 -12.44
N LEU A 97 16.48 -8.74 -11.94
CA LEU A 97 16.40 -7.39 -12.51
C LEU A 97 17.76 -6.68 -12.48
N TYR A 98 18.52 -6.82 -11.39
CA TYR A 98 19.85 -6.24 -11.28
C TYR A 98 20.83 -6.87 -12.29
N GLU A 99 20.84 -8.20 -12.40
CA GLU A 99 21.65 -8.93 -13.37
C GLU A 99 21.29 -8.53 -14.81
N ASP A 100 20.00 -8.43 -15.15
CA ASP A 100 19.53 -8.01 -16.47
C ASP A 100 19.97 -6.58 -16.83
N VAL A 101 19.87 -5.64 -15.89
CA VAL A 101 20.36 -4.27 -16.06
C VAL A 101 21.87 -4.29 -16.27
N LEU A 102 22.61 -5.00 -15.41
CA LEU A 102 24.06 -5.06 -15.47
C LEU A 102 24.54 -5.71 -16.79
N HIS A 103 23.89 -6.78 -17.24
CA HIS A 103 24.15 -7.40 -18.54
C HIS A 103 23.84 -6.45 -19.71
N THR A 104 22.71 -5.74 -19.67
CA THR A 104 22.34 -4.76 -20.69
C THR A 104 23.35 -3.62 -20.74
N TYR A 105 23.78 -3.10 -19.58
CA TYR A 105 24.82 -2.08 -19.49
C TYR A 105 26.16 -2.61 -20.01
N ILE A 106 26.62 -3.78 -19.56
CA ILE A 106 27.88 -4.35 -20.05
C ILE A 106 27.84 -4.56 -21.56
N PHE A 107 26.77 -5.14 -22.11
CA PHE A 107 26.65 -5.35 -23.57
C PHE A 107 26.66 -4.04 -24.36
N ASN A 108 25.95 -3.01 -23.89
CA ASN A 108 25.94 -1.70 -24.54
C ASN A 108 27.31 -1.00 -24.46
N TYR A 109 28.11 -1.29 -23.42
CA TYR A 109 29.43 -0.69 -23.23
C TYR A 109 30.59 -1.56 -23.70
N MET A 110 30.39 -2.83 -24.07
CA MET A 110 31.44 -3.68 -24.65
C MET A 110 31.90 -3.24 -26.06
N GLY A 111 31.18 -2.31 -26.69
CA GLY A 111 31.63 -1.58 -27.89
C GLY A 111 32.40 -0.28 -27.60
N HIS A 112 32.54 0.11 -26.33
CA HIS A 112 33.18 1.34 -25.88
C HIS A 112 34.18 1.06 -24.74
N ASP A 113 35.04 2.02 -24.45
CA ASP A 113 36.11 1.87 -23.45
C ASP A 113 35.54 1.63 -22.03
N LEU A 114 35.75 0.42 -21.51
CA LEU A 114 35.33 -0.06 -20.19
C LEU A 114 35.99 0.71 -19.03
N SER A 115 37.04 1.50 -19.30
CA SER A 115 37.72 2.35 -18.31
C SER A 115 36.79 3.38 -17.63
N LYS A 116 35.67 3.74 -18.28
CA LYS A 116 34.66 4.68 -17.75
C LYS A 116 33.62 4.04 -16.83
N LEU A 117 33.57 2.71 -16.75
CA LEU A 117 32.60 1.96 -15.94
C LEU A 117 33.13 1.65 -14.53
N ILE A 118 34.45 1.54 -14.40
CA ILE A 118 35.18 1.28 -13.14
C ILE A 118 34.82 2.29 -12.02
N PRO A 119 34.64 3.60 -12.28
CA PRO A 119 34.28 4.56 -11.24
C PRO A 119 32.83 4.48 -10.74
N LEU A 120 31.92 3.84 -11.49
CA LEU A 120 30.48 3.80 -11.16
C LEU A 120 30.08 2.58 -10.33
N LEU A 121 30.86 1.50 -10.38
CA LEU A 121 30.61 0.27 -9.64
C LEU A 121 30.56 0.43 -8.10
N PRO A 122 31.40 1.28 -7.47
CA PRO A 122 31.32 1.53 -6.04
C PRO A 122 30.03 2.23 -5.60
N GLU A 123 29.41 3.05 -6.46
CA GLU A 123 28.17 3.79 -6.13
C GLU A 123 26.94 2.88 -6.07
N TYR A 124 26.97 1.72 -6.74
CA TYR A 124 25.89 0.73 -6.74
C TYR A 124 26.17 -0.50 -5.86
N GLY A 125 27.13 -0.38 -4.93
CA GLY A 125 27.38 -1.39 -3.90
C GLY A 125 28.41 -2.46 -4.27
N GLY A 126 29.32 -2.18 -5.20
CA GLY A 126 30.49 -3.02 -5.44
C GLY A 126 31.51 -2.92 -4.30
N VAL A 127 31.69 -4.02 -3.57
CA VAL A 127 32.92 -4.32 -2.81
C VAL A 127 33.68 -5.40 -3.57
#